data_AF-A0A6V8P0C4-F1
#
_entry.id   AF-A0A6V8P0C4-F1
#
_cell.length_a   1.000
_cell.length_b   1.000
_cell.length_c   1.000
_cell.angle_alpha   90.00
_cell.angle_beta   90.00
_cell.angle_gamma   90.00
#
_symmetry.space_group_name_H-M   'P 1'
#
loop_
_entity.id
_entity.type
_entity.pdbx_description
1 polymer ?
#
loop_
_entity_poly.entity_id
_entity_poly.type
_entity_poly.pdbx_seq_one_letter_code
_entity_poly.pdbx_strand_id
1 'polypeptide(L)' 'MDIDNLARWATIKGIKLMGTGDFTHPLWLAELKEKLKPTDNGLFSCGETHFIL' A
#
# COMPACT_ATOMS: atom_id res chain seq x y z
N MET A 1 -11.65 2.80 3.21
CA MET A 1 -10.21 3.09 3.10
C MET A 1 -9.73 2.08 2.09
N ASP A 2 -9.23 2.54 0.95
CA ASP A 2 -8.78 1.68 -0.15
C ASP A 2 -7.37 2.08 -0.57
N ILE A 3 -6.65 1.15 -1.18
CA ILE A 3 -5.23 1.33 -1.52
C ILE A 3 -5.01 2.47 -2.50
N ASP A 4 -5.92 2.65 -3.46
CA ASP A 4 -5.83 3.70 -4.49
C ASP A 4 -5.93 5.09 -3.86
N ASN A 5 -6.88 5.30 -2.94
CA ASN A 5 -7.01 6.55 -2.20
C ASN A 5 -5.83 6.78 -1.24
N LEU A 6 -5.32 5.72 -0.59
CA LEU A 6 -4.15 5.85 0.27
C LEU A 6 -2.92 6.30 -0.51
N ALA A 7 -2.63 5.66 -1.64
CA ALA A 7 -1.52 6.03 -2.51
C ALA A 7 -1.69 7.48 -3.02
N ARG A 8 -2.89 7.87 -3.45
CA ARG A 8 -3.18 9.24 -3.89
C ARG A 8 -2.89 10.28 -2.81
N TRP A 9 -3.37 10.07 -1.59
CA TRP A 9 -3.14 11.01 -0.50
C TRP A 9 -1.69 10.98 -0.01
N ALA A 10 -1.01 9.83 -0.08
CA ALA A 10 0.41 9.73 0.20
C ALA A 10 1.23 10.62 -0.73
N THR A 11 0.97 10.58 -2.04
CA THR A 11 1.61 11.46 -3.03
C THR A 11 1.35 12.93 -2.72
N ILE A 12 0.09 13.33 -2.46
CA ILE A 12 -0.26 14.72 -2.11
C ILE A 12 0.49 15.19 -0.86
N LYS A 13 0.69 14.30 0.12
CA LYS A 13 1.38 14.60 1.38
C LYS A 13 2.90 14.45 1.31
N GLY A 14 3.46 14.01 0.17
CA GLY A 14 4.89 13.72 0.02
C GLY A 14 5.37 12.49 0.81
N ILE A 15 4.46 11.58 1.17
CA ILE A 15 4.78 10.34 1.88
C ILE A 15 5.24 9.30 0.86
N LYS A 16 6.51 8.87 0.96
CA LYS A 16 7.09 7.89 0.03
C LYS A 16 6.95 6.44 0.49
N LEU A 17 6.78 6.21 1.80
CA LEU A 17 6.65 4.90 2.41
C LEU A 17 5.51 4.92 3.44
N MET A 18 4.62 3.93 3.35
CA MET A 18 3.44 3.80 4.20
C MET A 18 3.31 2.36 4.73
N GLY A 19 2.89 2.19 5.98
CA GLY A 19 2.49 0.86 6.48
C GLY A 19 1.12 0.47 5.93
N THR A 20 0.93 -0.78 5.51
CA THR A 20 -0.37 -1.25 5.00
C THR A 20 -1.46 -1.21 6.07
N GLY A 21 -1.09 -1.44 7.34
CA GLY A 21 -2.04 -1.61 8.44
C GLY A 21 -2.91 -2.86 8.26
N ASP A 22 -3.64 -3.25 9.31
CA ASP A 22 -4.75 -4.25 9.32
C ASP A 22 -4.57 -5.52 8.47
N PHE A 23 -3.34 -5.97 8.22
CA PHE A 23 -3.05 -7.08 7.28
C PHE A 23 -3.62 -8.42 7.75
N THR A 24 -4.05 -8.50 9.02
CA THR A 24 -4.74 -9.65 9.61
C THR A 24 -6.22 -9.69 9.24
N HIS A 25 -6.82 -8.58 8.77
CA HIS A 25 -8.19 -8.56 8.30
C HIS A 25 -8.28 -9.24 6.91
N PRO A 26 -9.09 -10.31 6.74
CA PRO A 26 -9.12 -11.06 5.48
C PRO A 26 -9.49 -10.26 4.23
N LEU A 27 -10.44 -9.32 4.34
CA LEU A 27 -10.86 -8.48 3.22
C LEU A 27 -9.78 -7.47 2.84
N TRP A 28 -9.14 -6.86 3.85
CA TRP A 28 -8.02 -5.95 3.62
C TRP A 28 -6.83 -6.66 2.99
N LEU A 29 -6.48 -7.85 3.50
CA LEU A 29 -5.40 -8.65 2.93
C LEU A 29 -5.68 -9.05 1.47
N ALA A 30 -6.93 -9.32 1.10
CA ALA A 30 -7.31 -9.58 -0.28
C ALA A 30 -7.09 -8.34 -1.17
N GLU A 31 -7.50 -7.16 -0.69
CA GLU A 31 -7.28 -5.89 -1.40
C GLU A 31 -5.79 -5.56 -1.55
N LEU A 32 -4.99 -5.75 -0.49
CA LEU A 32 -3.53 -5.58 -0.54
C LEU A 32 -2.92 -6.47 -1.63
N LYS A 33 -3.34 -7.74 -1.70
CA LYS A 33 -2.84 -8.69 -2.72
C LYS A 33 -3.29 -8.37 -4.14
N GLU A 34 -4.47 -7.76 -4.30
CA GLU A 34 -5.01 -7.37 -5.60
C GLU A 34 -4.31 -6.10 -6.14
N LYS A 35 -4.07 -5.12 -5.28
CA LYS A 35 -3.66 -3.76 -5.68
C LYS A 35 -2.16 -3.51 -5.58
N LEU A 36 -1.50 -4.08 -4.58
CA LEU A 36 -0.08 -3.82 -4.34
C LEU A 36 0.80 -4.70 -5.23
N LYS A 37 1.80 -4.08 -5.86
CA LYS A 37 2.81 -4.78 -6.65
C LYS A 37 4.05 -5.03 -5.82
N PRO A 38 4.56 -6.27 -5.73
CA PRO A 38 5.82 -6.52 -5.04
C PRO A 38 6.96 -5.78 -5.73
N THR A 39 7.88 -5.24 -4.94
CA THR A 39 9.15 -4.67 -5.39
C THR A 39 10.30 -5.42 -4.73
N ASP A 40 11.54 -4.98 -5.00
CA ASP A 40 12.70 -5.51 -4.30
C ASP A 40 12.67 -5.18 -2.80
N ASN A 41 13.41 -5.96 -2.00
CA ASN A 41 13.60 -5.76 -0.56
C ASN A 41 12.34 -5.92 0.32
N GLY A 42 11.33 -6.66 -0.14
CA GLY A 42 10.13 -6.94 0.65
C GLY A 42 9.16 -5.75 0.78
N LEU A 43 9.34 -4.73 -0.05
CA LEU A 43 8.40 -3.63 -0.19
C LEU A 43 7.37 -3.96 -1.27
N PHE A 44 6.29 -3.21 -1.23
CA PHE A 44 5.26 -3.20 -2.26
C PHE A 44 5.07 -1.79 -2.79
N SER A 45 4.48 -1.63 -3.96
CA SER A 45 4.21 -0.33 -4.55
C SER A 45 2.78 -0.23 -5.09
N CYS A 46 2.23 0.97 -4.99
CA CYS A 46 1.03 1.39 -5.70
C CYS A 46 1.27 2.81 -6.22
N GLY A 47 1.44 2.94 -7.54
CA GLY A 47 1.90 4.18 -8.17
C GLY A 47 3.31 4.55 -7.71
N GLU A 48 3.48 5.77 -7.19
CA GLU A 48 4.76 6.29 -6.67
C GLU A 48 4.99 5.99 -5.17
N THR A 49 3.97 5.46 -4.49
CA THR A 49 4.02 5.20 -3.04
C THR A 49 4.44 3.77 -2.77
N HIS A 50 5.38 3.59 -1.83
CA HIS A 50 5.80 2.27 -1.35
C HIS A 50 5.03 1.89 -0.08
N PHE A 51 4.79 0.59 0.09
CA PHE A 51 4.10 -0.01 1.20
C PHE A 51 4.96 -1.06 1.88
N ILE A 52 4.88 -1.13 3.20
CA ILE A 52 5.48 -2.18 4.04
C ILE A 52 4.40 -2.87 4.88
N LEU A 53 4.55 -4.18 5.05
CA LEU A 53 3.64 -5.04 5.78
C LEU A 53 4.01 -5.12 7.27
#